data_AF-A0A5M3W6S0-F1
#
_entry.id   AF-A0A5M3W6S0-F1
#
_cell.length_a   1.000
_cell.length_b   1.000
_cell.length_c   1.000
_cell.angle_alpha   90.00
_cell.angle_beta   90.00
_cell.angle_gamma   90.00
#
_symmetry.space_group_name_H-M   'P 1'
#
loop_
_entity.id
_entity.type
_entity.pdbx_description
1 polymer ?
#
loop_
_entity_poly.entity_id
_entity_poly.type
_entity_poly.pdbx_seq_one_letter_code
_entity_poly.pdbx_strand_id
1 'polypeptide(L)'
;MARVVNALCPQDIDEYIRRLTTIVVIGNLDAHLKNWTLRYPDGLTTRLSPAYDFVSVSAYQEFRAEELAFPVNGGRIAKLISLDNFRHLADRAHLDVTQVIDTVTQMIAALLDSWPAIKRDLPVPSFVRDHIDQRLTSLPLIPVDDQWPS
;
A
#
# COMPACT_ATOMS: atom_id res chain seq x y z
N MET A 1 -4.58 -11.77 -4.96
CA MET A 1 -3.20 -11.81 -4.45
C MET A 1 -3.14 -12.16 -2.96
N ALA A 2 -3.80 -11.41 -2.05
CA ALA A 2 -3.81 -11.72 -0.61
C ALA A 2 -4.06 -13.20 -0.25
N ARG A 3 -5.06 -13.86 -0.86
CA ARG A 3 -5.32 -15.30 -0.69
C ARG A 3 -4.14 -16.20 -1.09
N VAL A 4 -3.43 -15.83 -2.16
CA VAL A 4 -2.27 -16.59 -2.67
C VAL A 4 -1.09 -16.45 -1.71
N VAL A 5 -0.83 -15.23 -1.23
CA VAL A 5 0.21 -14.98 -0.21
C VAL A 5 -0.11 -15.74 1.07
N ASN A 6 -1.36 -15.66 1.56
CA ASN A 6 -1.81 -16.39 2.75
C ASN A 6 -1.63 -17.92 2.60
N ALA A 7 -1.92 -18.46 1.41
CA ALA A 7 -1.82 -19.90 1.18
C ALA A 7 -0.38 -20.40 1.00
N LEU A 8 0.50 -19.60 0.36
CA LEU A 8 1.84 -20.06 -0.05
C LEU A 8 2.96 -19.58 0.87
N CYS A 9 2.81 -18.40 1.49
CA CYS A 9 3.79 -17.77 2.36
C CYS A 9 3.11 -16.89 3.41
N PRO A 10 2.26 -17.47 4.29
CA PRO A 10 1.49 -16.71 5.29
C PRO A 10 2.36 -15.82 6.18
N GLN A 11 3.61 -16.21 6.44
CA GLN A 11 4.59 -15.43 7.19
C GLN A 11 4.93 -14.06 6.55
N ASP A 12 4.64 -13.87 5.26
CA ASP A 12 4.89 -12.61 4.54
C ASP A 12 3.59 -11.80 4.33
N ILE A 13 2.48 -12.16 4.97
CA ILE A 13 1.21 -11.47 4.75
C ILE A 13 1.24 -10.01 5.23
N ASP A 14 1.85 -9.73 6.38
CA ASP A 14 1.97 -8.36 6.89
C ASP A 14 2.82 -7.50 5.96
N GLU A 15 3.85 -8.10 5.35
CA GLU A 15 4.68 -7.42 4.37
C GLU A 15 3.90 -7.14 3.07
N TYR A 16 3.06 -8.06 2.63
CA TYR A 16 2.12 -7.81 1.53
C TYR A 16 1.19 -6.63 1.85
N ILE A 17 0.62 -6.57 3.06
CA ILE A 17 -0.27 -5.49 3.49
C ILE A 17 0.48 -4.15 3.56
N ARG A 18 1.68 -4.11 4.16
CA ARG A 18 2.54 -2.90 4.19
C ARG A 18 2.81 -2.34 2.80
N ARG A 19 3.15 -3.22 1.85
CA ARG A 19 3.41 -2.85 0.45
C ARG A 19 2.16 -2.33 -0.23
N LEU A 20 1.02 -3.00 -0.05
CA LEU A 20 -0.26 -2.57 -0.63
C LEU A 20 -0.67 -1.20 -0.10
N THR A 21 -0.55 -0.96 1.21
CA THR A 21 -0.79 0.36 1.82
C THR A 21 0.10 1.42 1.19
N THR A 22 1.39 1.15 1.06
CA THR A 22 2.35 2.09 0.45
C THR A 22 1.99 2.40 -1.00
N ILE A 23 1.66 1.38 -1.81
CA ILE A 23 1.19 1.52 -3.19
C ILE A 23 0.00 2.48 -3.30
N VAL A 24 -0.98 2.31 -2.40
CA VAL A 24 -2.17 3.18 -2.34
C VAL A 24 -1.79 4.61 -1.97
N VAL A 25 -0.97 4.78 -0.93
CA VAL A 25 -0.57 6.10 -0.42
C VAL A 25 0.20 6.90 -1.47
N ILE A 26 1.21 6.30 -2.11
CA ILE A 26 2.01 6.99 -3.13
C ILE A 26 1.29 7.09 -4.48
N GLY A 27 0.12 6.48 -4.63
CA GLY A 27 -0.64 6.49 -5.87
C GLY A 27 0.09 5.76 -7.00
N ASN A 28 0.66 4.60 -6.69
CA ASN A 28 1.21 3.69 -7.68
C ASN A 28 0.06 2.94 -8.38
N LEU A 29 -0.41 3.52 -9.48
CA LEU A 29 -1.52 2.96 -10.26
C LEU A 29 -1.10 1.79 -11.13
N ASP A 30 0.20 1.61 -11.37
CA ASP A 30 0.74 0.53 -12.21
C ASP A 30 1.21 -0.68 -11.38
N ALA A 31 0.75 -0.81 -10.13
CA ALA A 31 1.04 -1.93 -9.26
C ALA A 31 0.35 -3.23 -9.76
N HIS A 32 0.78 -3.71 -10.91
CA HIS A 32 0.17 -4.82 -11.61
C HIS A 32 0.53 -6.17 -10.98
N LEU A 33 -0.28 -7.22 -11.17
CA LEU A 33 -0.05 -8.56 -10.59
C LEU A 33 1.35 -9.12 -10.90
N LYS A 34 1.96 -8.67 -12.01
CA LYS A 34 3.32 -9.06 -12.43
C LYS A 34 4.41 -8.49 -11.51
N ASN A 35 4.11 -7.51 -10.65
CA ASN A 35 5.02 -6.92 -9.66
C ASN A 35 5.04 -7.70 -8.34
N TRP A 36 4.36 -8.84 -8.30
CA TRP A 36 4.28 -9.70 -7.13
C TRP A 36 4.81 -11.07 -7.49
N THR A 37 6.08 -11.29 -7.18
CA THR A 37 6.77 -12.55 -7.44
C THR A 37 7.08 -13.27 -6.14
N LEU A 38 7.10 -14.60 -6.22
CA LEU A 38 7.49 -15.48 -5.13
C LEU A 38 8.88 -16.04 -5.42
N ARG A 39 9.71 -16.12 -4.39
CA ARG A 39 11.04 -16.73 -4.46
C ARG A 39 11.13 -17.90 -3.47
N TYR A 40 12.06 -18.82 -3.75
CA TYR A 40 12.31 -20.00 -2.92
C TYR A 40 13.77 -19.95 -2.43
N PRO A 41 14.07 -19.27 -1.31
CA PRO A 41 15.45 -19.03 -0.89
C PRO A 41 16.22 -20.32 -0.57
N ASP A 42 15.52 -21.34 -0.12
CA ASP A 42 16.00 -22.68 0.24
C ASP A 42 15.53 -23.76 -0.76
N GLY A 43 14.89 -23.35 -1.87
CA GLY A 43 14.29 -24.25 -2.86
C GLY A 43 12.95 -24.89 -2.45
N LEU A 44 12.43 -24.62 -1.25
CA LEU A 44 11.24 -25.29 -0.71
C LEU A 44 10.23 -24.30 -0.12
N THR A 45 10.70 -23.40 0.74
CA THR A 45 9.90 -22.41 1.44
C THR A 45 9.68 -21.19 0.54
N THR A 46 8.41 -20.99 0.17
CA THR A 46 8.02 -19.81 -0.61
C THR A 46 8.14 -18.54 0.25
N ARG A 47 8.68 -17.46 -0.34
CA ARG A 47 8.73 -16.11 0.23
C ARG A 47 8.30 -15.08 -0.80
N LEU A 48 7.75 -13.96 -0.37
CA LEU A 48 7.66 -12.79 -1.24
C LEU A 48 9.07 -12.38 -1.68
N SER A 49 9.22 -12.02 -2.95
CA SER A 49 10.42 -11.36 -3.42
C SER A 49 10.60 -10.01 -2.71
N PRO A 50 11.82 -9.44 -2.68
CA PRO A 50 12.00 -8.04 -2.31
C PRO A 50 11.04 -7.13 -3.08
N ALA A 51 10.68 -5.98 -2.48
CA ALA A 51 9.84 -4.99 -3.13
C ALA A 51 10.58 -4.36 -4.33
N TYR A 52 9.86 -4.14 -5.43
CA TYR A 52 10.36 -3.42 -6.60
C TYR A 52 9.20 -2.68 -7.28
N ASP A 53 9.55 -1.73 -8.14
CA ASP A 53 8.59 -0.97 -8.96
C ASP A 53 7.56 -0.16 -8.15
N PHE A 54 8.04 0.51 -7.10
CA PHE A 54 7.25 1.48 -6.32
C PHE A 54 7.41 2.86 -6.95
N VAL A 55 6.45 3.25 -7.76
CA VAL A 55 6.49 4.51 -8.53
C VAL A 55 5.20 5.30 -8.31
N SER A 56 5.31 6.60 -8.03
CA SER A 56 4.15 7.50 -7.90
C SER A 56 3.63 7.93 -9.27
N VAL A 57 3.06 6.99 -10.03
CA VAL A 57 2.58 7.23 -11.40
C VAL A 57 1.54 8.35 -11.46
N SER A 58 0.65 8.42 -10.46
CA SER A 58 -0.40 9.45 -10.43
C SER A 58 0.07 10.88 -10.12
N ALA A 59 1.37 11.07 -9.84
CA ALA A 59 1.99 12.40 -9.75
C ALA A 59 2.07 13.09 -11.12
N TYR A 60 2.19 12.33 -12.20
CA TYR A 60 2.22 12.84 -13.57
C TYR A 60 0.80 13.16 -14.04
N GLN A 61 0.58 14.38 -14.56
CA GLN A 61 -0.76 14.86 -14.90
C GLN A 61 -1.43 14.01 -15.99
N GLU A 62 -0.64 13.55 -16.96
CA GLU A 62 -1.07 12.71 -18.08
C GLU A 62 -1.52 11.31 -17.63
N PHE A 63 -0.98 10.84 -16.49
CA PHE A 63 -1.25 9.54 -15.90
C PHE A 63 -2.07 9.62 -14.62
N ARG A 64 -2.68 10.78 -14.34
CA ARG A 64 -3.61 10.99 -13.23
C ARG A 64 -4.97 10.34 -13.51
N ALA A 65 -4.95 9.09 -13.99
CA ALA A 65 -6.08 8.20 -13.87
C ALA A 65 -6.39 8.06 -12.37
N GLU A 66 -7.65 7.99 -11.97
CA GLU A 66 -7.94 7.80 -10.55
C GLU A 66 -7.95 6.32 -10.16
N GLU A 67 -7.79 5.42 -11.13
CA GLU A 67 -7.91 3.98 -10.98
C GLU A 67 -6.57 3.27 -10.75
N LEU A 68 -6.46 2.42 -9.74
CA LEU A 68 -5.45 1.39 -9.59
C LEU A 68 -5.59 0.34 -10.70
N ALA A 69 -4.47 -0.16 -11.22
CA ALA A 69 -4.44 -1.35 -12.07
C ALA A 69 -5.04 -2.59 -11.39
N PHE A 70 -4.98 -2.66 -10.05
CA PHE A 70 -5.60 -3.73 -9.25
C PHE A 70 -6.54 -3.19 -8.18
N PRO A 71 -7.81 -3.62 -8.16
CA PRO A 71 -8.75 -3.16 -7.16
C PRO A 71 -8.45 -3.74 -5.78
N VAL A 72 -8.47 -2.89 -4.76
CA VAL A 72 -8.51 -3.35 -3.35
C VAL A 72 -9.97 -3.65 -3.03
N ASN A 73 -10.30 -4.94 -3.02
CA ASN A 73 -11.66 -5.46 -2.82
C ASN A 73 -12.75 -4.75 -3.68
N GLY A 74 -12.52 -4.61 -4.98
CA GLY A 74 -13.48 -3.99 -5.91
C GLY A 74 -13.40 -2.46 -6.01
N GLY A 75 -12.72 -1.78 -5.06
CA GLY A 75 -12.36 -0.38 -5.19
C GLY A 75 -11.27 -0.22 -6.24
N ARG A 76 -11.64 0.26 -7.43
CA ARG A 76 -10.68 0.58 -8.49
C ARG A 76 -10.06 1.95 -8.29
N ILE A 77 -10.77 2.90 -7.67
CA ILE A 77 -10.30 4.27 -7.53
C ILE A 77 -9.36 4.39 -6.33
N ALA A 78 -8.06 4.58 -6.57
CA ALA A 78 -6.99 4.63 -5.56
C ALA A 78 -7.25 5.68 -4.48
N LYS A 79 -7.90 6.79 -4.86
CA LYS A 79 -8.25 7.90 -3.97
C LYS A 79 -9.41 7.58 -3.01
N LEU A 80 -10.20 6.56 -3.30
CA LEU A 80 -11.37 6.17 -2.49
C LEU A 80 -11.08 5.00 -1.55
N ILE A 81 -9.84 4.48 -1.57
CA ILE A 81 -9.48 3.37 -0.69
C ILE A 81 -9.42 3.88 0.74
N SER A 82 -10.15 3.21 1.62
CA SER A 82 -10.21 3.44 3.06
C SER A 82 -9.82 2.17 3.82
N LEU A 83 -9.79 2.24 5.14
CA LEU A 83 -9.61 1.08 6.00
C LEU A 83 -10.66 -0.01 5.76
N ASP A 84 -11.90 0.33 5.37
CA ASP A 84 -12.94 -0.67 5.08
C ASP A 84 -12.60 -1.55 3.87
N ASN A 85 -11.91 -1.00 2.87
CA ASN A 85 -11.40 -1.82 1.76
C ASN A 85 -10.42 -2.88 2.25
N PHE A 86 -9.60 -2.56 3.25
CA PHE A 86 -8.68 -3.52 3.88
C PHE A 86 -9.40 -4.52 4.79
N ARG A 87 -10.44 -4.10 5.53
CA ARG A 87 -11.31 -5.02 6.30
C ARG A 87 -11.92 -6.07 5.38
N HIS A 88 -12.54 -5.64 4.30
CA HIS A 88 -13.13 -6.58 3.35
C HIS A 88 -12.09 -7.44 2.62
N LEU A 89 -10.89 -6.89 2.34
CA LEU A 89 -9.80 -7.70 1.79
C LEU A 89 -9.40 -8.81 2.76
N ALA A 90 -9.31 -8.51 4.06
CA ALA A 90 -9.01 -9.48 5.11
C ALA A 90 -10.09 -10.57 5.18
N ASP A 91 -11.37 -10.18 5.23
CA ASP A 91 -12.50 -11.11 5.24
C ASP A 91 -12.45 -12.07 4.04
N ARG A 92 -12.29 -11.53 2.83
CA ARG A 92 -12.24 -12.31 1.59
C ARG A 92 -10.99 -13.17 1.46
N ALA A 93 -9.93 -12.83 2.18
CA ALA A 93 -8.68 -13.58 2.21
C ALA A 93 -8.58 -14.56 3.39
N HIS A 94 -9.59 -14.60 4.26
CA HIS A 94 -9.60 -15.36 5.51
C HIS A 94 -8.40 -15.00 6.41
N LEU A 95 -8.15 -13.71 6.56
CA LEU A 95 -7.13 -13.13 7.44
C LEU A 95 -7.76 -12.59 8.71
N ASP A 96 -6.96 -12.42 9.75
CA ASP A 96 -7.36 -11.66 10.94
C ASP A 96 -7.52 -10.18 10.56
N VAL A 97 -8.75 -9.67 10.68
CA VAL A 97 -9.10 -8.28 10.33
C VAL A 97 -8.35 -7.29 11.22
N THR A 98 -8.23 -7.58 12.51
CA THR A 98 -7.53 -6.71 13.47
C THR A 98 -6.06 -6.59 13.10
N GLN A 99 -5.39 -7.72 12.85
CA GLN A 99 -3.98 -7.74 12.45
C GLN A 99 -3.75 -6.95 11.14
N VAL A 100 -4.64 -7.10 10.15
CA VAL A 100 -4.53 -6.37 8.88
C VAL A 100 -4.68 -4.86 9.13
N ILE A 101 -5.66 -4.44 9.93
CA ILE A 101 -5.89 -3.01 10.20
C ILE A 101 -4.76 -2.40 11.02
N ASP A 102 -4.23 -3.12 12.02
CA ASP A 102 -3.07 -2.69 12.79
C ASP A 102 -1.85 -2.51 11.87
N THR A 103 -1.62 -3.46 10.96
CA THR A 103 -0.51 -3.39 9.99
C THR A 103 -0.65 -2.20 9.04
N VAL A 104 -1.86 -1.93 8.54
CA VAL A 104 -2.13 -0.76 7.69
C VAL A 104 -1.87 0.54 8.46
N THR A 105 -2.37 0.63 9.69
CA THR A 105 -2.27 1.81 10.54
C THR A 105 -0.81 2.11 10.91
N GLN A 106 -0.06 1.10 11.33
CA GLN A 106 1.38 1.21 11.61
C GLN A 106 2.16 1.66 10.37
N MET A 107 1.84 1.13 9.19
CA MET A 107 2.50 1.53 7.95
C MET A 107 2.20 2.99 7.59
N ILE A 108 0.96 3.46 7.79
CA ILE A 108 0.58 4.85 7.57
C ILE A 108 1.36 5.79 8.50
N ALA A 109 1.45 5.48 9.80
CA ALA A 109 2.27 6.26 10.73
C ALA A 109 3.74 6.30 10.31
N ALA A 110 4.32 5.15 9.93
CA ALA A 110 5.70 5.11 9.45
C ALA A 110 5.92 5.97 8.20
N LEU A 111 4.95 6.00 7.27
CA LEU A 111 5.00 6.88 6.10
C LEU A 111 4.90 8.37 6.48
N LEU A 112 3.98 8.73 7.36
CA LEU A 112 3.80 10.10 7.85
C LEU A 112 5.03 10.61 8.60
N ASP A 113 5.66 9.75 9.41
CA ASP A 113 6.86 10.08 10.21
C ASP A 113 8.11 10.22 9.33
N SER A 114 8.30 9.32 8.36
CA SER A 114 9.50 9.32 7.51
C SER A 114 9.46 10.34 6.37
N TRP A 115 8.28 10.65 5.83
CA TRP A 115 8.15 11.50 4.65
C TRP A 115 8.75 12.92 4.79
N PRO A 116 8.60 13.65 5.92
CA PRO A 116 9.21 14.96 6.12
C PRO A 116 10.74 14.97 5.96
N ALA A 117 11.43 13.92 6.44
CA ALA A 117 12.87 13.80 6.27
C ALA A 117 13.23 13.47 4.81
N ILE A 118 12.54 12.51 4.20
CA ILE A 118 12.75 12.11 2.80
C ILE A 118 12.60 13.30 1.84
N LYS A 119 11.53 14.10 1.98
CA LYS A 119 11.27 15.23 1.09
C LYS A 119 12.25 16.40 1.25
N ARG A 120 12.92 16.48 2.40
CA ARG A 120 13.95 17.47 2.72
C ARG A 120 15.32 17.01 2.23
N ASP A 121 15.66 15.74 2.45
CA ASP A 121 17.04 15.25 2.34
C ASP A 121 17.33 14.58 0.99
N LEU A 122 16.31 14.16 0.23
CA LEU A 122 16.46 13.54 -1.08
C LEU A 122 16.00 14.45 -2.23
N PRO A 123 16.58 14.32 -3.43
CA PRO A 123 16.24 15.14 -4.60
C PRO A 123 14.92 14.69 -5.25
N VAL A 124 13.83 14.71 -4.50
CA VAL A 124 12.50 14.36 -5.03
C VAL A 124 11.97 15.53 -5.88
N PRO A 125 11.49 15.30 -7.12
CA PRO A 125 10.88 16.36 -7.92
C PRO A 125 9.71 17.04 -7.18
N SER A 126 9.53 18.36 -7.33
CA SER A 126 8.48 19.11 -6.63
C SER A 126 7.08 18.57 -6.90
N PHE A 127 6.76 18.26 -8.15
CA PHE A 127 5.44 17.70 -8.51
C PHE A 127 5.13 16.37 -7.83
N VAL A 128 6.14 15.53 -7.57
CA VAL A 128 5.98 14.28 -6.81
C VAL A 128 5.81 14.58 -5.32
N ARG A 129 6.58 15.53 -4.79
CA ARG A 129 6.47 15.96 -3.38
C ARG A 129 5.08 16.49 -3.07
N ASP A 130 4.62 17.44 -3.89
CA ASP A 130 3.30 18.08 -3.74
C ASP A 130 2.18 17.05 -3.87
N HIS A 131 2.34 16.08 -4.77
CA HIS A 131 1.38 15.01 -4.95
C HIS A 131 1.30 14.07 -3.74
N ILE A 132 2.44 13.65 -3.17
CA ILE A 132 2.46 12.79 -1.98
C ILE A 132 1.94 13.57 -0.76
N ASP A 133 2.33 14.84 -0.58
CA ASP A 133 1.79 15.71 0.49
C ASP A 133 0.25 15.84 0.37
N GLN A 134 -0.28 16.03 -0.85
CA GLN A 134 -1.73 16.05 -1.06
C GLN A 134 -2.38 14.72 -0.66
N ARG A 135 -1.82 13.59 -1.07
CA ARG A 135 -2.40 12.27 -0.78
C ARG A 135 -2.36 11.94 0.71
N LEU A 136 -1.28 12.28 1.40
CA LEU A 136 -1.16 12.08 2.85
C LEU A 136 -2.15 12.92 3.67
N THR A 137 -2.74 13.97 3.10
CA THR A 137 -3.74 14.81 3.77
C THR A 137 -5.17 14.54 3.31
N SER A 138 -5.36 13.98 2.10
CA SER A 138 -6.68 13.87 1.48
C SER A 138 -7.21 12.44 1.33
N LEU A 139 -6.37 11.41 1.48
CA LEU A 139 -6.82 10.04 1.29
C LEU A 139 -7.72 9.60 2.46
N PRO A 140 -8.88 8.97 2.20
CA PRO A 140 -9.73 8.38 3.24
C PRO A 140 -9.05 7.31 4.08
N LEU A 141 -7.93 6.76 3.57
CA LEU A 141 -7.09 5.81 4.28
C LEU A 141 -6.30 6.46 5.43
N ILE A 142 -6.01 7.76 5.34
CA ILE A 142 -5.27 8.48 6.38
C ILE A 142 -6.26 8.87 7.48
N PRO A 143 -6.02 8.44 8.73
CA PRO A 143 -6.89 8.82 9.84
C PRO A 143 -6.83 10.34 10.05
N VAL A 144 -8.01 10.94 10.26
CA VAL A 144 -8.13 12.30 10.82
C VAL A 144 -7.90 12.17 12.32
N ASP A 145 -7.18 13.12 12.93
CA ASP A 145 -6.55 13.12 14.28
C ASP A 145 -7.32 12.48 15.47
N ASP A 146 -8.62 12.17 15.35
CA ASP A 146 -9.45 11.53 16.38
C ASP A 146 -9.56 9.99 16.29
N GLN A 147 -8.87 9.33 15.34
CA GLN A 147 -9.02 7.86 15.10
C GLN A 147 -7.77 7.01 15.42
N TRP A 148 -6.79 7.55 16.13
CA TRP A 148 -5.62 6.77 16.55
C TRP A 148 -5.90 6.02 17.86
N PRO A 149 -5.74 4.68 17.94
CA PRO A 149 -5.72 4.01 19.23
C PRO A 149 -4.45 4.41 19.97
N SER A 150 -4.63 5.15 21.07
CA SER A 150 -3.60 5.47 22.06
C SER A 150 -2.97 4.23 22.67
#